data_AF-A0A089JX33-F1
#
_entry.id   AF-A0A089JX33-F1
#
_cell.length_a   1.000
_cell.length_b   1.000
_cell.length_c   1.000
_cell.angle_alpha   90.00
_cell.angle_beta   90.00
_cell.angle_gamma   90.00
#
_symmetry.space_group_name_H-M   'P 1'
#
loop_
_entity.id
_entity.type
_entity.pdbx_description
1 polymer ?
#
loop_
_entity_poly.entity_id
_entity_poly.type
_entity_poly.pdbx_seq_one_letter_code
_entity_poly.pdbx_strand_id
1 'polypeptide(L)'
;MEEKELVYAILKRIELGKPVGQDEMGLEAAEYADIMEELVDSRMVDNVSFLRAGNGTVTVRTAGMKLTRRGHDFILLKESGRI
;
A
#
# COMPACT_ATOMS: atom_id res chain seq x y z
N MET A 1 -12.43 5.69 8.39
CA MET A 1 -11.41 6.35 7.54
C MET A 1 -11.87 6.14 6.10
N GLU A 2 -11.86 7.16 5.25
CA GLU A 2 -12.18 6.94 3.83
C GLU A 2 -11.05 6.13 3.17
N GLU A 3 -11.39 5.22 2.26
CA GLU A 3 -10.46 4.34 1.52
C GLU A 3 -9.27 5.12 0.92
N LYS A 4 -9.54 6.30 0.37
CA LYS A 4 -8.51 7.21 -0.17
C LYS A 4 -7.53 7.74 0.88
N GLU A 5 -7.98 7.97 2.11
CA GLU A 5 -7.11 8.44 3.21
C GLU A 5 -6.15 7.33 3.65
N LEU A 6 -6.62 6.08 3.65
CA LEU A 6 -5.79 4.92 3.97
C LEU A 6 -4.74 4.66 2.89
N VAL A 7 -5.14 4.69 1.61
CA VAL A 7 -4.22 4.62 0.47
C VAL A 7 -3.16 5.72 0.57
N TYR A 8 -3.57 6.97 0.80
CA TYR A 8 -2.65 8.07 1.00
C TYR A 8 -1.67 7.83 2.15
N ALA A 9 -2.17 7.37 3.30
CA ALA A 9 -1.34 7.09 4.47
C ALA A 9 -0.27 6.02 4.18
N ILE A 10 -0.63 4.94 3.47
CA ILE A 10 0.32 3.90 3.05
C ILE A 10 1.36 4.52 2.13
N LEU A 11 0.95 5.17 1.05
CA LEU A 11 1.87 5.74 0.05
C LEU A 11 2.86 6.73 0.68
N LYS A 12 2.40 7.61 1.59
CA LYS A 12 3.29 8.54 2.31
C LYS A 12 4.30 7.83 3.19
N ARG A 13 3.97 6.72 3.83
CA ARG A 13 4.94 5.96 4.62
C ARG A 13 6.03 5.37 3.74
N ILE A 14 5.68 4.88 2.55
CA ILE A 14 6.63 4.40 1.55
C ILE A 14 7.55 5.54 1.10
N GLU A 15 6.98 6.71 0.80
CA GLU A 15 7.74 7.92 0.43
C GLU A 15 8.77 8.30 1.50
N LEU A 16 8.39 8.18 2.77
CA LEU A 16 9.25 8.48 3.93
C LEU A 16 10.22 7.34 4.29
N GLY A 17 10.25 6.24 3.54
CA GLY A 17 11.07 5.07 3.85
C GLY A 17 10.70 4.38 5.16
N LYS A 18 9.46 4.54 5.63
CA LYS A 18 8.96 3.93 6.86
C LYS A 18 8.38 2.54 6.59
N PRO A 19 8.43 1.61 7.56
CA PRO A 19 7.75 0.34 7.45
C PRO A 19 6.24 0.51 7.30
N VAL A 20 5.65 -0.35 6.48
CA VAL A 20 4.21 -0.40 6.13
C VAL A 20 3.64 -1.80 6.32
N GLY A 21 4.17 -2.58 7.26
CA GLY A 21 3.63 -3.89 7.54
C GLY A 21 2.22 -3.80 8.14
N GLN A 22 1.58 -4.96 8.24
CA GLN A 22 0.22 -5.10 8.77
C GLN A 22 0.08 -4.42 10.14
N ASP A 23 1.02 -4.70 11.05
CA ASP A 23 1.01 -4.17 12.42
C ASP A 23 1.20 -2.65 12.43
N GLU A 24 2.06 -2.10 11.57
CA GLU A 24 2.28 -0.66 11.46
C GLU A 24 1.09 0.10 10.89
N MET A 25 0.28 -0.57 10.08
CA MET A 25 -0.96 -0.03 9.53
C MET A 25 -2.15 -0.26 10.47
N GLY A 26 -2.03 -1.15 11.47
CA GLY A 26 -3.10 -1.49 12.39
C GLY A 26 -4.29 -2.15 11.69
N LEU A 27 -4.01 -2.95 10.65
CA LEU A 27 -5.03 -3.59 9.81
C LEU A 27 -5.08 -5.10 10.05
N GLU A 28 -6.23 -5.70 9.79
CA GLU A 28 -6.34 -7.15 9.72
C GLU A 28 -5.60 -7.71 8.50
N ALA A 29 -5.13 -8.96 8.58
CA ALA A 29 -4.27 -9.54 7.54
C ALA A 29 -4.94 -9.58 6.16
N ALA A 30 -6.25 -9.86 6.12
CA ALA A 30 -7.03 -9.89 4.88
C ALA A 30 -7.19 -8.48 4.29
N GLU A 31 -7.60 -7.51 5.12
CA GLU A 31 -7.77 -6.11 4.69
C GLU A 31 -6.44 -5.52 4.20
N TYR A 32 -5.35 -5.80 4.91
CA TYR A 32 -4.01 -5.39 4.49
C TYR A 32 -3.61 -6.00 3.15
N ALA A 33 -3.88 -7.30 2.95
CA ALA A 33 -3.60 -7.95 1.67
C ALA A 33 -4.41 -7.34 0.54
N ASP A 34 -5.72 -7.11 0.73
CA ASP A 34 -6.62 -6.54 -0.28
C ASP A 34 -6.16 -5.15 -0.72
N ILE A 35 -5.84 -4.27 0.23
CA ILE A 35 -5.35 -2.92 -0.07
C ILE A 35 -4.01 -2.97 -0.81
N MET A 36 -3.09 -3.83 -0.37
CA MET A 36 -1.79 -3.96 -1.01
C MET A 36 -1.91 -4.51 -2.44
N GLU A 37 -2.84 -5.43 -2.69
CA GLU A 37 -3.18 -5.90 -4.03
C GLU A 37 -3.72 -4.76 -4.90
N GLU A 38 -4.64 -3.94 -4.38
CA GLU A 38 -5.16 -2.78 -5.11
C GLU A 38 -4.08 -1.76 -5.47
N LEU A 39 -3.14 -1.48 -4.56
CA LEU A 39 -2.03 -0.56 -4.82
C LEU A 39 -1.10 -1.08 -5.93
N VAL A 40 -0.89 -2.40 -5.99
CA VAL A 40 -0.09 -3.06 -7.03
C VAL A 40 -0.85 -3.08 -8.36
N ASP A 41 -2.12 -3.45 -8.36
CA ASP A 41 -2.99 -3.47 -9.55
C ASP A 41 -3.15 -2.07 -10.15
N SER A 42 -3.27 -1.06 -9.29
CA SER A 42 -3.29 0.36 -9.65
C SER A 42 -1.92 0.91 -10.07
N ARG A 43 -0.86 0.07 -10.03
CA ARG A 43 0.53 0.42 -10.35
C ARG A 43 1.04 1.63 -9.56
N MET A 44 0.61 1.79 -8.32
CA MET A 44 1.07 2.88 -7.44
C MET A 44 2.35 2.50 -6.69
N VAL A 45 2.57 1.20 -6.47
CA VAL A 45 3.75 0.65 -5.80
C VAL A 45 4.36 -0.48 -6.63
N ASP A 46 5.67 -0.66 -6.49
CA ASP A 46 6.46 -1.73 -7.11
C ASP A 46 7.23 -2.51 -6.04
N ASN A 47 7.68 -3.71 -6.43
CA ASN A 47 8.48 -4.61 -5.59
C ASN A 47 7.73 -5.08 -4.32
N VAL A 48 6.47 -5.46 -4.50
CA VAL A 48 5.65 -6.15 -3.50
C VAL A 48 5.52 -7.61 -3.91
N SER A 49 5.61 -8.52 -2.95
CA SER A 49 5.42 -9.96 -3.21
C SER A 49 4.32 -10.52 -2.32
N PHE A 50 3.43 -11.31 -2.91
CA PHE A 50 2.33 -11.97 -2.23
C PHE A 50 2.62 -13.46 -2.15
N LEU A 51 2.61 -14.01 -0.94
CA LEU A 51 2.68 -15.44 -0.71
C LEU A 51 1.29 -15.93 -0.31
N ARG A 52 0.69 -16.76 -1.16
CA ARG A 52 -0.61 -17.38 -0.89
C ARG A 52 -0.41 -18.82 -0.40
N ALA A 53 -0.83 -19.10 0.82
CA ALA A 53 -0.81 -20.44 1.38
C ALA A 53 -2.11 -21.21 1.03
N GLY A 54 -2.03 -22.54 0.96
CA GLY A 54 -3.15 -23.40 0.57
C GLY A 54 -4.35 -23.41 1.54
N ASN A 55 -4.23 -22.75 2.69
CA ASN A 55 -5.29 -22.55 3.68
C ASN A 55 -5.99 -21.19 3.54
N GLY A 56 -5.70 -20.41 2.49
CA GLY A 56 -6.27 -19.08 2.27
C GLY A 56 -5.53 -17.93 2.95
N THR A 57 -4.45 -18.20 3.68
CA THR A 57 -3.61 -17.13 4.25
C THR A 57 -2.81 -16.43 3.16
N VAL A 58 -2.90 -15.10 3.09
CA VAL A 58 -2.07 -14.26 2.21
C VAL A 58 -1.06 -13.51 3.09
N THR A 59 0.22 -13.62 2.75
CA THR A 59 1.29 -12.86 3.39
C THR A 59 1.88 -11.88 2.39
N VAL A 60 1.85 -10.59 2.73
CA VAL A 60 2.46 -9.54 1.90
C VAL A 60 3.88 -9.28 2.38
N ARG A 61 4.83 -9.27 1.44
CA ARG A 61 6.21 -8.86 1.69
C ARG A 61 6.48 -7.53 1.01
N THR A 62 6.83 -6.54 1.81
CA THR A 62 7.07 -5.15 1.40
C THR A 62 8.54 -4.74 1.46
N ALA A 63 9.45 -5.71 1.65
CA ALA A 63 10.89 -5.45 1.70
C ALA A 63 11.40 -4.88 0.38
N GLY A 64 11.90 -3.64 0.43
CA GLY A 64 12.38 -2.92 -0.75
C GLY A 64 11.28 -2.39 -1.66
N MET A 65 10.03 -2.35 -1.20
CA MET A 65 8.92 -1.74 -1.93
C MET A 65 9.21 -0.27 -2.25
N LYS A 66 8.76 0.18 -3.42
CA LYS A 66 8.98 1.55 -3.91
C LYS A 66 7.70 2.15 -4.45
N LEU A 67 7.61 3.48 -4.37
CA LEU A 67 6.58 4.21 -5.09
C LEU A 67 6.90 4.24 -6.59
N THR A 68 5.88 4.07 -7.41
CA THR A 68 5.97 4.36 -8.84
C THR A 68 5.73 5.85 -9.08
N ARG A 69 5.93 6.30 -10.32
CA ARG A 69 5.51 7.65 -10.74
C ARG A 69 4.03 7.91 -10.44
N ARG A 70 3.16 6.93 -10.67
CA ARG A 70 1.72 7.06 -10.44
C ARG A 70 1.38 7.16 -8.96
N GLY A 71 2.12 6.47 -8.09
CA GLY A 71 2.00 6.62 -6.63
C GLY A 71 2.38 8.03 -6.16
N HIS A 72 3.47 8.59 -6.70
CA HIS A 72 3.84 9.99 -6.42
C HIS A 72 2.81 10.98 -6.96
N ASP A 73 2.31 10.78 -8.18
CA ASP A 73 1.27 11.65 -8.76
C ASP A 73 -0.01 11.63 -7.89
N PHE A 74 -0.39 10.48 -7.35
CA PHE A 74 -1.53 10.37 -6.43
C PHE A 74 -1.32 11.21 -5.15
N ILE A 75 -0.14 11.10 -4.52
CA ILE A 75 0.21 11.90 -3.34
C ILE A 75 0.07 13.39 -3.65
N LEU A 76 0.66 13.85 -4.76
CA LEU A 76 0.62 15.26 -5.16
C LEU A 76 -0.80 15.76 -5.44
N LEU A 77 -1.64 14.94 -6.10
CA LEU A 77 -3.04 15.27 -6.36
C LEU A 77 -3.84 15.40 -5.05
N LYS A 78 -3.58 14.52 -4.08
CA LYS A 78 -4.25 14.56 -2.78
C LYS A 78 -3.81 15.78 -1.96
N GLU A 79 -2.51 16.05 -1.90
CA GLU A 79 -1.94 17.21 -1.19
C GLU A 79 -2.36 18.55 -1.82
N SER A 80 -2.63 18.58 -3.12
CA SER A 80 -3.14 19.77 -3.83
C SER A 80 -4.66 19.93 -3.76
N GLY A 81 -5.38 19.03 -3.06
CA GLY A 81 -6.83 19.10 -2.89
C GLY A 81 -7.63 18.80 -4.16
N ARG A 82 -7.02 18.09 -5.12
CA ARG A 82 -7.66 17.76 -6.41
C ARG A 82 -8.43 16.45 -6.39
N ILE A 83 -8.31 15.62 -5.34
CA ILE A 83 -8.98 14.31 -5.16
C ILE A 83 -9.33 13.96 -3.72
#